data_AF-A0A7Y9Y244-F1
#
_entry.id   AF-A0A7Y9Y244-F1
#
_cell.length_a   1.000
_cell.length_b   1.000
_cell.length_c   1.000
_cell.angle_alpha   90.00
_cell.angle_beta   90.00
_cell.angle_gamma   90.00
#
_symmetry.space_group_name_H-M   'P 1'
#
loop_
_entity.id
_entity.type
_entity.pdbx_description
1 polymer ?
#
loop_
_entity_poly.entity_id
_entity_poly.type
_entity_poly.pdbx_seq_one_letter_code
_entity_poly.pdbx_strand_id
1 'polypeptide(L)'
;MKYADRAPWDEALAEMLSAHLDPASEATGLEPDAIFEIIGDHWQGPLWGCAFEDLLTQELEPDGRNLVDDYLKRRGWNEKAPNKAYMRALRDTVMSLYEVSEVVPGQSMTLRDLLRDVAPVTVREHGATQTLVNWDKIAARVVDVNGRHGISGALLPFSAEGAVRVVEAFSRLADETQDTAELDPSDRDALLGASGPMFTNMWLLDCLGKAMPGSAPDMVNADGDDLVFHRIVFPLAKGVVGKSLIRRLNAAQWLEPASDSFWNWLAPATKNKKPQATKGKRAFVTTMDDGTPVFANVELAGRKLIVEVNSAARAERAITQMGEWLGDCVSAPMAEIRTLDQVTADDAARTPQDEALDIPPHEMERIVHDMLTREYTKTLDEPVPALSHKTPRVLACTKAGRVKVADWLKYIENGAAKSGTADPMGTYDFTWMWEELGLSDLRR
;
A
#
# COMPACT_ATOMS: atom_id res chain seq x y z
N MET A 1 19.57 6.37 23.71
CA MET A 1 20.42 6.19 24.91
C MET A 1 21.05 7.55 25.25
N LYS A 2 20.79 8.19 26.40
CA LYS A 2 21.34 9.55 26.73
C LYS A 2 22.88 9.67 26.72
N TYR A 3 23.56 8.53 26.59
CA TYR A 3 25.00 8.46 26.47
C TYR A 3 25.49 8.89 25.09
N ALA A 4 24.68 8.69 24.04
CA ALA A 4 24.98 9.13 22.68
C ALA A 4 24.93 10.65 22.53
N ASP A 5 24.18 11.35 23.38
CA ASP A 5 24.07 12.83 23.38
C ASP A 5 25.30 13.52 24.02
N ARG A 6 26.46 12.86 24.05
CA ARG A 6 27.67 13.36 24.72
C ARG A 6 28.90 13.08 23.87
N ALA A 7 29.80 14.06 23.82
CA ALA A 7 31.12 13.91 23.21
C ALA A 7 31.83 12.58 23.55
N PRO A 8 32.36 11.87 22.54
CA PRO A 8 32.40 12.22 21.11
C PRO A 8 31.20 11.71 20.29
N TRP A 9 30.18 11.13 20.93
CA TRP A 9 29.10 10.41 20.25
C TRP A 9 27.98 11.30 19.72
N ASP A 10 27.88 12.52 20.21
CA ASP A 10 26.92 13.53 19.76
C ASP A 10 27.21 13.98 18.33
N GLU A 11 28.47 14.29 18.03
CA GLU A 11 28.94 14.63 16.68
C GLU A 11 28.72 13.44 15.72
N ALA A 12 29.12 12.23 16.12
CA ALA A 12 28.94 11.03 15.28
C ALA A 12 27.46 10.70 15.02
N LEU A 13 26.57 10.93 16.01
CA LEU A 13 25.13 10.76 15.82
C LEU A 13 24.55 11.82 14.88
N ALA A 14 25.02 13.07 14.96
CA ALA A 14 24.61 14.13 14.05
C ALA A 14 25.03 13.82 12.60
N GLU A 15 26.27 13.37 12.39
CA GLU A 15 26.76 12.93 11.07
C GLU A 15 25.95 11.75 10.53
N MET A 16 25.62 10.77 11.38
CA MET A 16 24.81 9.63 10.97
C MET A 16 23.37 10.05 10.59
N LEU A 17 22.76 10.96 11.36
CA LEU A 17 21.44 11.52 11.02
C LEU A 17 21.47 12.25 9.67
N SER A 18 22.50 13.06 9.44
CA SER A 18 22.74 13.72 8.15
C SER A 18 22.87 12.71 7.01
N ALA A 19 23.65 11.64 7.17
CA ALA A 19 23.79 10.61 6.14
C ALA A 19 22.45 9.96 5.77
N HIS A 20 21.55 9.77 6.73
CA HIS A 20 20.23 9.17 6.51
C HIS A 20 19.21 10.14 5.90
N LEU A 21 19.31 11.46 6.13
CA LEU A 21 18.27 12.42 5.75
C LEU A 21 18.69 13.37 4.61
N ASP A 22 19.94 13.81 4.60
CA ASP A 22 20.42 14.85 3.68
C ASP A 22 20.29 14.44 2.21
N PRO A 23 20.58 13.19 1.78
CA PRO A 23 20.45 12.83 0.37
C PRO A 23 19.00 12.92 -0.15
N ALA A 24 18.00 12.57 0.66
CA ALA A 24 16.60 12.77 0.30
C ALA A 24 16.22 14.26 0.26
N SER A 25 16.72 15.06 1.21
CA SER A 25 16.55 16.52 1.24
C SER A 25 17.16 17.17 -0.01
N GLU A 26 18.39 16.81 -0.38
CA GLU A 26 19.08 17.29 -1.57
C GLU A 26 18.34 16.89 -2.87
N ALA A 27 17.89 15.64 -2.96
CA ALA A 27 17.20 15.13 -4.13
C ALA A 27 15.83 15.79 -4.37
N THR A 28 15.17 16.25 -3.30
CA THR A 28 13.82 16.83 -3.35
C THR A 28 13.81 18.35 -3.23
N GLY A 29 14.89 18.94 -2.73
CA GLY A 29 14.96 20.36 -2.35
C GLY A 29 14.13 20.70 -1.12
N LEU A 30 13.73 19.70 -0.33
CA LEU A 30 12.92 19.86 0.88
C LEU A 30 13.82 19.81 2.11
N GLU A 31 13.51 20.66 3.10
CA GLU A 31 14.11 20.55 4.43
C GLU A 31 13.51 19.33 5.18
N PRO A 32 14.25 18.73 6.13
CA PRO A 32 13.78 17.55 6.87
C PRO A 32 12.38 17.69 7.49
N ASP A 33 12.07 18.84 8.09
CA ASP A 33 10.75 19.09 8.70
C ASP A 33 9.63 19.02 7.65
N ALA A 34 9.86 19.55 6.44
CA ALA A 34 8.88 19.49 5.35
C ALA A 34 8.70 18.05 4.83
N ILE A 35 9.76 17.23 4.85
CA ILE A 35 9.66 15.80 4.53
C ILE A 35 8.71 15.10 5.51
N PHE A 36 8.86 15.36 6.82
CA PHE A 36 8.00 14.77 7.86
C PHE A 36 6.55 15.27 7.80
N GLU A 37 6.32 16.52 7.44
CA GLU A 37 4.95 17.02 7.19
C GLU A 37 4.25 16.25 6.06
N ILE A 38 5.00 15.84 5.03
CA ILE A 38 4.46 15.11 3.88
C ILE A 38 4.23 13.62 4.19
N ILE A 39 5.21 12.94 4.78
CA ILE A 39 5.13 11.48 5.02
C ILE A 39 4.48 11.15 6.38
N GLY A 40 4.36 12.12 7.26
CA GLY A 40 3.79 12.04 8.60
C GLY A 40 4.84 12.01 9.72
N ASP A 41 4.65 12.86 10.75
CA ASP A 41 5.56 13.04 11.90
C ASP A 41 5.85 11.76 12.70
N HIS A 42 4.95 10.77 12.63
CA HIS A 42 5.15 9.48 13.28
C HIS A 42 6.40 8.73 12.78
N TRP A 43 6.94 9.08 11.61
CA TRP A 43 8.18 8.51 11.07
C TRP A 43 9.47 9.11 11.61
N GLN A 44 9.42 10.24 12.34
CA GLN A 44 10.61 10.84 12.95
C GLN A 44 11.33 9.86 13.89
N GLY A 45 10.57 9.14 14.73
CA GLY A 45 11.11 8.16 15.67
C GLY A 45 11.79 6.96 14.99
N PRO A 46 11.11 6.25 14.08
CA PRO A 46 11.72 5.16 13.31
C PRO A 46 12.96 5.58 12.52
N LEU A 47 12.95 6.75 11.87
CA LEU A 47 14.09 7.24 11.09
C LEU A 47 15.28 7.63 11.95
N TRP A 48 15.02 8.27 13.10
CA TRP A 48 16.05 8.46 14.12
C TRP A 48 16.59 7.10 14.61
N GLY A 49 15.71 6.12 14.78
CA GLY A 49 16.05 4.74 15.14
C GLY A 49 17.00 4.08 14.14
N CYS A 50 16.76 4.24 12.84
CA CYS A 50 17.67 3.75 11.79
C CYS A 50 19.07 4.33 11.98
N ALA A 51 19.21 5.66 11.99
CA ALA A 51 20.51 6.32 12.15
C ALA A 51 21.19 5.96 13.48
N PHE A 52 20.43 5.90 14.57
CA PHE A 52 20.96 5.51 15.87
C PHE A 52 21.47 4.07 15.88
N GLU A 53 20.72 3.12 15.32
CA GLU A 53 21.14 1.72 15.23
C GLU A 53 22.32 1.54 14.28
N ASP A 54 22.40 2.30 13.19
CA ASP A 54 23.58 2.35 12.32
C ASP A 54 24.82 2.81 13.08
N LEU A 55 24.73 3.88 13.88
CA LEU A 55 25.84 4.30 14.74
C LEU A 55 26.27 3.22 15.74
N LEU A 56 25.33 2.41 16.27
CA LEU A 56 25.66 1.34 17.21
C LEU A 56 26.48 0.21 16.57
N THR A 57 26.42 0.06 15.25
CA THR A 57 27.12 -0.99 14.50
C THR A 57 28.45 -0.51 13.90
N GLN A 58 28.71 0.80 13.84
CA GLN A 58 29.94 1.34 13.28
C GLN A 58 31.13 1.31 14.26
N GLU A 59 32.33 1.13 13.70
CA GLU A 59 33.60 1.40 14.36
C GLU A 59 34.16 2.73 13.84
N LEU A 60 34.34 3.71 14.74
CA LEU A 60 34.82 5.04 14.36
C LEU A 60 36.34 5.08 14.29
N GLU A 61 36.85 5.52 13.14
CA GLU A 61 38.26 5.84 12.92
C GLU A 61 38.75 7.01 13.81
N PRO A 62 40.06 7.13 14.08
CA PRO A 62 41.14 6.19 13.73
C PRO A 62 41.31 5.04 14.74
N ASP A 63 40.58 5.07 15.84
CA ASP A 63 40.83 4.20 17.01
C ASP A 63 39.94 2.94 17.03
N GLY A 64 39.08 2.74 16.02
CA GLY A 64 38.10 1.65 15.97
C GLY A 64 37.09 1.68 17.13
N ARG A 65 36.68 2.88 17.58
CA ARG A 65 35.80 3.01 18.75
C ARG A 65 34.35 2.74 18.37
N ASN A 66 33.69 1.85 19.11
CA ASN A 66 32.26 1.57 18.97
C ASN A 66 31.44 2.06 20.17
N LEU A 67 30.24 2.59 19.92
CA LEU A 67 29.36 3.19 20.92
C LEU A 67 28.89 2.18 21.97
N VAL A 68 28.53 0.97 21.55
CA VAL A 68 28.10 -0.11 22.44
C VAL A 68 29.23 -0.52 23.36
N ASP A 69 30.43 -0.72 22.82
CA ASP A 69 31.60 -1.15 23.60
C ASP A 69 32.02 -0.08 24.62
N ASP A 70 32.06 1.19 24.22
CA ASP A 70 32.37 2.29 25.13
C ASP A 70 31.30 2.43 26.23
N TYR A 71 30.01 2.32 25.87
CA TYR A 71 28.92 2.35 26.85
C TYR A 71 29.02 1.20 27.86
N LEU A 72 29.17 -0.03 27.39
CA LEU A 72 29.28 -1.20 28.25
C LEU A 72 30.52 -1.16 29.13
N LYS A 73 31.64 -0.63 28.63
CA LYS A 73 32.87 -0.44 29.41
C LYS A 73 32.69 0.58 30.54
N ARG A 74 32.02 1.71 30.30
CA ARG A 74 31.89 2.81 31.29
C ARG A 74 30.65 2.73 32.18
N ARG A 75 29.58 2.08 31.73
CA ARG A 75 28.27 2.07 32.41
C ARG A 75 27.67 0.68 32.53
N GLY A 76 28.29 -0.34 31.93
CA GLY A 76 27.75 -1.70 31.91
C GLY A 76 27.53 -2.30 33.29
N TRP A 77 28.23 -1.89 34.35
CA TRP A 77 27.95 -2.41 35.70
C TRP A 77 26.50 -2.13 36.18
N ASN A 78 25.85 -1.09 35.67
CA ASN A 78 24.44 -0.77 35.97
C ASN A 78 23.45 -1.50 35.04
N GLU A 79 23.93 -2.16 33.99
CA GLU A 79 23.08 -2.84 33.01
C GLU A 79 22.80 -4.29 33.38
N LYS A 80 21.53 -4.69 33.19
CA LYS A 80 21.11 -6.08 33.38
C LYS A 80 21.72 -6.98 32.29
N ALA A 81 21.98 -8.24 32.62
CA ALA A 81 22.57 -9.19 31.67
C ALA A 81 21.81 -9.30 30.32
N PRO A 82 20.46 -9.34 30.28
CA PRO A 82 19.73 -9.38 29.01
C PRO A 82 19.96 -8.12 28.15
N ASN A 83 20.01 -6.93 28.75
CA ASN A 83 20.28 -5.68 28.03
C ASN A 83 21.69 -5.68 27.42
N LYS A 84 22.69 -6.17 28.17
CA LYS A 84 24.06 -6.33 27.67
C LYS A 84 24.13 -7.28 26.48
N ALA A 85 23.44 -8.41 26.58
CA ALA A 85 23.37 -9.39 25.51
C ALA A 85 22.71 -8.80 24.26
N TYR A 86 21.59 -8.09 24.42
CA TYR A 86 20.92 -7.40 23.32
C TYR A 86 21.80 -6.33 22.67
N MET A 87 22.45 -5.45 23.45
CA MET A 87 23.31 -4.41 22.89
C MET A 87 24.48 -5.00 22.10
N ARG A 88 25.12 -6.07 22.60
CA ARG A 88 26.19 -6.77 21.89
C ARG A 88 25.68 -7.45 20.62
N ALA A 89 24.53 -8.12 20.70
CA ALA A 89 23.93 -8.73 19.53
C ALA A 89 23.62 -7.68 18.46
N LEU A 90 23.00 -6.55 18.84
CA LEU A 90 22.65 -5.46 17.92
C LEU A 90 23.89 -4.84 17.26
N ARG A 91 25.00 -4.64 18.00
CA ARG A 91 26.28 -4.13 17.47
C ARG A 91 26.75 -4.89 16.23
N ASP A 92 26.52 -6.19 16.19
CA ASP A 92 27.02 -7.08 15.13
C ASP A 92 25.94 -7.37 14.05
N THR A 93 24.86 -6.57 14.00
CA THR A 93 23.80 -6.72 12.98
C THR A 93 23.95 -5.73 11.83
N VAL A 94 23.36 -6.08 10.70
CA VAL A 94 23.25 -5.21 9.52
C VAL A 94 21.78 -5.00 9.17
N MET A 95 21.47 -3.83 8.60
CA MET A 95 20.16 -3.62 8.00
C MET A 95 20.09 -4.38 6.68
N SER A 96 19.01 -5.11 6.45
CA SER A 96 18.75 -5.78 5.17
C SER A 96 17.28 -5.61 4.78
N LEU A 97 16.96 -5.97 3.53
CA LEU A 97 15.61 -5.99 3.00
C LEU A 97 15.05 -7.42 3.06
N TYR A 98 13.87 -7.57 3.65
CA TYR A 98 13.20 -8.84 3.84
C TYR A 98 11.85 -8.87 3.15
N GLU A 99 11.49 -10.04 2.62
CA GLU A 99 10.11 -10.40 2.31
C GLU A 99 9.48 -11.12 3.50
N VAL A 100 8.29 -10.67 3.87
CA VAL A 100 7.50 -11.19 4.99
C VAL A 100 6.64 -12.37 4.52
N SER A 101 6.57 -13.43 5.30
CA SER A 101 5.65 -14.56 5.12
C SER A 101 5.24 -15.16 6.46
N GLU A 102 4.27 -16.07 6.45
CA GLU A 102 3.80 -16.81 7.64
C GLU A 102 3.45 -15.89 8.83
N VAL A 103 2.79 -14.77 8.57
CA VAL A 103 2.43 -13.79 9.61
C VAL A 103 1.41 -14.39 10.58
N VAL A 104 1.74 -14.36 11.86
CA VAL A 104 0.84 -14.64 12.99
C VAL A 104 0.68 -13.35 13.80
N PRO A 105 -0.47 -12.66 13.69
CA PRO A 105 -0.67 -11.37 14.34
C PRO A 105 -0.40 -11.39 15.84
N GLY A 106 0.41 -10.44 16.31
CA GLY A 106 0.80 -10.28 17.71
C GLY A 106 1.88 -11.26 18.19
N GLN A 107 2.45 -12.10 17.31
CA GLN A 107 3.34 -13.17 17.71
C GLN A 107 4.62 -13.27 16.90
N SER A 108 4.51 -13.49 15.58
CA SER A 108 5.67 -13.82 14.75
C SER A 108 5.42 -13.61 13.27
N MET A 109 6.51 -13.53 12.52
CA MET A 109 6.52 -13.62 11.06
C MET A 109 7.84 -14.28 10.62
N THR A 110 7.85 -14.87 9.43
CA THR A 110 9.05 -15.37 8.77
C THR A 110 9.60 -14.30 7.83
N LEU A 111 10.91 -14.06 7.90
CA LEU A 111 11.62 -13.07 7.10
C LEU A 111 12.59 -13.78 6.15
N ARG A 112 12.38 -13.62 4.86
CA ARG A 112 13.31 -14.08 3.81
C ARG A 112 14.15 -12.89 3.35
N ASP A 113 15.46 -12.98 3.55
CA ASP A 113 16.38 -11.94 3.11
C ASP A 113 16.44 -11.88 1.57
N LEU A 114 16.31 -10.68 1.01
CA LEU A 114 16.34 -10.43 -0.43
C LEU A 114 17.72 -9.99 -0.93
N LEU A 115 18.61 -9.63 -0.03
CA LEU A 115 19.95 -9.15 -0.31
C LEU A 115 21.02 -10.14 0.13
N ARG A 116 20.70 -11.21 0.85
CA ARG A 116 21.66 -12.26 1.24
C ARG A 116 21.08 -13.64 0.94
N ASP A 117 21.94 -14.55 0.52
CA ASP A 117 21.57 -15.96 0.34
C ASP A 117 21.66 -16.71 1.67
N VAL A 118 20.79 -16.32 2.60
CA VAL A 118 20.67 -16.91 3.94
C VAL A 118 19.31 -17.56 4.13
N ALA A 119 19.23 -18.56 5.01
CA ALA A 119 17.98 -19.22 5.31
C ALA A 119 16.97 -18.21 5.91
N PRO A 120 15.67 -18.30 5.55
CA PRO A 120 14.64 -17.50 6.20
C PRO A 120 14.63 -17.68 7.72
N VAL A 121 14.30 -16.62 8.44
CA VAL A 121 14.30 -16.60 9.90
C VAL A 121 12.93 -16.21 10.45
N THR A 122 12.41 -17.01 11.37
CA THR A 122 11.18 -16.64 12.10
C THR A 122 11.53 -15.73 13.27
N VAL A 123 10.99 -14.52 13.26
CA VAL A 123 11.19 -13.50 14.28
C VAL A 123 9.98 -13.38 15.20
N ARG A 124 10.21 -13.06 16.46
CA ARG A 124 9.14 -12.70 17.41
C ARG A 124 8.90 -11.21 17.33
N GLU A 125 7.69 -10.83 16.95
CA GLU A 125 7.31 -9.44 16.76
C GLU A 125 5.81 -9.31 17.05
N HIS A 126 5.41 -8.28 17.79
CA HIS A 126 4.03 -8.10 18.26
C HIS A 126 3.29 -6.95 17.57
N GLY A 127 3.94 -5.81 17.35
CA GLY A 127 3.29 -4.60 16.84
C GLY A 127 3.18 -4.60 15.31
N ALA A 128 4.28 -4.83 14.62
CA ALA A 128 4.33 -4.85 13.16
C ALA A 128 3.49 -6.01 12.55
N THR A 129 3.40 -7.17 13.21
CA THR A 129 2.56 -8.30 12.77
C THR A 129 1.06 -8.03 12.83
N GLN A 130 0.63 -6.92 13.44
CA GLN A 130 -0.78 -6.48 13.42
C GLN A 130 -1.15 -5.77 12.12
N THR A 131 -0.15 -5.25 11.38
CA THR A 131 -0.36 -4.44 10.18
C THR A 131 0.29 -5.03 8.94
N LEU A 132 1.43 -5.70 9.09
CA LEU A 132 2.12 -6.39 8.01
C LEU A 132 1.35 -7.65 7.61
N VAL A 133 1.31 -7.91 6.31
CA VAL A 133 0.72 -9.11 5.73
C VAL A 133 1.75 -9.86 4.90
N ASN A 134 1.40 -11.09 4.51
CA ASN A 134 2.27 -11.89 3.64
C ASN A 134 2.66 -11.10 2.39
N TRP A 135 3.93 -11.26 2.02
CA TRP A 135 4.63 -10.65 0.89
C TRP A 135 4.95 -9.16 1.02
N ASP A 136 4.64 -8.52 2.14
CA ASP A 136 5.18 -7.19 2.42
C ASP A 136 6.71 -7.21 2.43
N LYS A 137 7.28 -6.03 2.15
CA LYS A 137 8.72 -5.82 2.08
C LYS A 137 9.12 -4.85 3.18
N ILE A 138 10.08 -5.23 4.00
CA ILE A 138 10.55 -4.40 5.11
C ILE A 138 12.07 -4.32 5.12
N ALA A 139 12.62 -3.15 5.42
CA ALA A 139 14.02 -3.02 5.82
C ALA A 139 14.10 -2.97 7.34
N ALA A 140 14.93 -3.82 7.93
CA ALA A 140 15.11 -3.89 9.37
C ALA A 140 16.44 -4.58 9.74
N ARG A 141 16.78 -4.60 11.03
CA ARG A 141 17.82 -5.48 11.58
C ARG A 141 17.17 -6.64 12.31
N VAL A 142 17.70 -7.84 12.11
CA VAL A 142 17.30 -9.02 12.88
C VAL A 142 18.35 -9.27 13.95
N VAL A 143 17.95 -9.24 15.21
CA VAL A 143 18.81 -9.44 16.37
C VAL A 143 18.59 -10.85 16.92
N ASP A 144 19.66 -11.62 17.11
CA ASP A 144 19.62 -12.90 17.84
C ASP A 144 20.14 -12.72 19.27
N VAL A 145 19.28 -12.98 20.26
CA VAL A 145 19.69 -13.07 21.67
C VAL A 145 19.42 -14.47 22.21
N ASN A 146 20.45 -15.31 22.19
CA ASN A 146 20.43 -16.70 22.67
C ASN A 146 19.42 -17.59 21.90
N GLY A 147 19.47 -17.57 20.58
CA GLY A 147 18.58 -18.34 19.69
C GLY A 147 17.16 -17.76 19.63
N ARG A 148 16.98 -16.49 20.00
CA ARG A 148 15.70 -15.79 19.95
C ARG A 148 15.84 -14.60 19.01
N HIS A 149 15.30 -14.76 17.82
CA HIS A 149 15.29 -13.73 16.80
C HIS A 149 14.15 -12.74 17.04
N GLY A 150 14.46 -11.46 16.91
CA GLY A 150 13.50 -10.37 16.89
C GLY A 150 13.95 -9.30 15.90
N ILE A 151 13.04 -8.43 15.51
CA ILE A 151 13.41 -7.21 14.79
C ILE A 151 13.91 -6.18 15.82
N SER A 152 14.90 -5.38 15.44
CA SER A 152 15.36 -4.24 16.24
C SER A 152 14.27 -3.16 16.37
N GLY A 153 14.61 -2.00 16.94
CA GLY A 153 13.64 -0.92 17.12
C GLY A 153 13.21 -0.23 15.83
N ALA A 154 14.04 -0.31 14.77
CA ALA A 154 13.80 0.38 13.50
C ALA A 154 13.32 -0.58 12.41
N LEU A 155 12.20 -0.23 11.76
CA LEU A 155 11.61 -0.97 10.65
C LEU A 155 11.00 0.00 9.63
N LEU A 156 11.32 -0.19 8.35
CA LEU A 156 10.82 0.62 7.25
C LEU A 156 10.05 -0.24 6.24
N PRO A 157 8.72 -0.05 6.06
CA PRO A 157 7.94 -0.78 5.08
C PRO A 157 8.10 -0.21 3.68
N PHE A 158 8.47 -1.05 2.70
CA PHE A 158 8.66 -0.67 1.32
C PHE A 158 7.46 -1.04 0.45
N SER A 159 7.21 -0.23 -0.59
CA SER A 159 6.40 -0.67 -1.72
C SER A 159 7.07 -1.80 -2.50
N ALA A 160 6.29 -2.50 -3.33
CA ALA A 160 6.85 -3.48 -4.25
C ALA A 160 7.89 -2.83 -5.18
N GLU A 161 7.58 -1.65 -5.73
CA GLU A 161 8.50 -0.92 -6.62
C GLU A 161 9.74 -0.42 -5.88
N GLY A 162 9.58 0.11 -4.68
CA GLY A 162 10.67 0.59 -3.82
C GLY A 162 11.62 -0.54 -3.43
N ALA A 163 11.09 -1.70 -3.06
CA ALA A 163 11.87 -2.90 -2.76
C ALA A 163 12.71 -3.36 -3.97
N VAL A 164 12.12 -3.38 -5.18
CA VAL A 164 12.85 -3.69 -6.41
C VAL A 164 14.01 -2.71 -6.62
N ARG A 165 13.76 -1.40 -6.45
CA ARG A 165 14.82 -0.40 -6.59
C ARG A 165 15.97 -0.62 -5.60
N VAL A 166 15.67 -0.98 -4.35
CA VAL A 166 16.69 -1.28 -3.33
C VAL A 166 17.54 -2.48 -3.76
N VAL A 167 16.91 -3.57 -4.21
CA VAL A 167 17.64 -4.76 -4.70
C VAL A 167 18.55 -4.40 -5.87
N GLU A 168 18.05 -3.66 -6.86
CA GLU A 168 18.84 -3.23 -8.04
C GLU A 168 20.00 -2.31 -7.66
N ALA A 169 19.78 -1.37 -6.74
CA ALA A 169 20.82 -0.46 -6.28
C ALA A 169 21.89 -1.20 -5.46
N PHE A 170 21.51 -2.15 -4.61
CA PHE A 170 22.46 -2.94 -3.84
C PHE A 170 23.28 -3.88 -4.73
N SER A 171 22.66 -4.49 -5.75
CA SER A 171 23.37 -5.27 -6.76
C SER A 171 24.43 -4.44 -7.49
N ARG A 172 24.09 -3.21 -7.93
CA ARG A 172 25.06 -2.31 -8.57
C ARG A 172 26.22 -1.95 -7.64
N LEU A 173 25.92 -1.65 -6.38
CA LEU A 173 26.94 -1.32 -5.39
C LEU A 173 27.90 -2.50 -5.15
N ALA A 174 27.37 -3.72 -5.09
CA ALA A 174 28.17 -4.94 -4.96
C ALA A 174 29.07 -5.16 -6.18
N ASP A 175 28.54 -4.96 -7.39
CA ASP A 175 29.30 -5.10 -8.65
C ASP A 175 30.43 -4.05 -8.75
N GLU A 176 30.17 -2.80 -8.37
CA GLU A 176 31.18 -1.72 -8.38
C GLU A 176 32.31 -1.96 -7.36
N THR A 177 31.96 -2.46 -6.18
CA THR A 177 32.92 -2.80 -5.13
C THR A 177 33.79 -4.00 -5.52
N GLN A 178 33.24 -4.91 -6.33
CA GLN A 178 33.98 -6.05 -6.87
C GLN A 178 35.08 -5.63 -7.85
N ASP A 179 34.89 -4.53 -8.57
CA ASP A 179 35.87 -4.02 -9.53
C ASP A 179 37.01 -3.22 -8.88
N THR A 180 36.84 -2.72 -7.65
CA THR A 180 37.81 -1.81 -6.98
C THR A 180 38.77 -2.49 -6.00
N ALA A 181 38.59 -3.78 -5.69
CA ALA A 181 39.45 -4.59 -4.81
C ALA A 181 39.63 -4.08 -3.36
N GLU A 182 38.82 -3.12 -2.90
CA GLU A 182 38.88 -2.56 -1.54
C GLU A 182 38.12 -3.38 -0.49
N LEU A 183 37.19 -4.25 -0.91
CA LEU A 183 36.44 -5.19 -0.04
C LEU A 183 36.34 -6.55 -0.74
N ASP A 184 36.27 -7.64 0.04
CA ASP A 184 35.95 -8.97 -0.52
C ASP A 184 34.48 -8.93 -1.00
N PRO A 185 34.21 -9.15 -2.31
CA PRO A 185 32.85 -9.12 -2.87
C PRO A 185 31.90 -10.17 -2.27
N SER A 186 32.45 -11.16 -1.58
CA SER A 186 31.69 -12.17 -0.85
C SER A 186 31.22 -11.70 0.53
N ASP A 187 31.79 -10.61 1.07
CA ASP A 187 31.40 -10.04 2.36
C ASP A 187 30.22 -9.06 2.21
N ARG A 188 29.07 -9.63 1.82
CA ARG A 188 27.81 -8.89 1.70
C ARG A 188 27.40 -8.23 3.02
N ASP A 189 27.80 -8.80 4.16
CA ASP A 189 27.51 -8.22 5.47
C ASP A 189 28.33 -6.93 5.69
N ALA A 190 29.62 -6.88 5.32
CA ALA A 190 30.38 -5.62 5.36
C ALA A 190 29.75 -4.54 4.48
N LEU A 191 29.29 -4.91 3.27
CA LEU A 191 28.64 -3.95 2.38
C LEU A 191 27.30 -3.44 2.95
N LEU A 192 26.47 -4.34 3.52
CA LEU A 192 25.24 -3.95 4.20
C LEU A 192 25.52 -3.07 5.42
N GLY A 193 26.59 -3.35 6.15
CA GLY A 193 27.06 -2.55 7.29
C GLY A 193 27.38 -1.10 6.91
N ALA A 194 27.87 -0.87 5.69
CA ALA A 194 28.12 0.48 5.15
C ALA A 194 26.89 1.12 4.46
N SER A 195 25.83 0.35 4.22
CA SER A 195 24.69 0.75 3.37
C SER A 195 23.43 1.16 4.14
N GLY A 196 23.45 1.22 5.47
CA GLY A 196 22.29 1.62 6.28
C GLY A 196 21.56 2.88 5.79
N PRO A 197 22.27 4.01 5.57
CA PRO A 197 21.68 5.24 5.05
C PRO A 197 20.97 5.09 3.69
N MET A 198 21.43 4.16 2.84
CA MET A 198 20.82 3.89 1.54
C MET A 198 19.37 3.42 1.67
N PHE A 199 19.08 2.52 2.63
CA PHE A 199 17.72 2.04 2.86
C PHE A 199 16.79 3.18 3.25
N THR A 200 17.21 4.04 4.18
CA THR A 200 16.42 5.19 4.59
C THR A 200 16.16 6.16 3.44
N ASN A 201 17.19 6.53 2.68
CA ASN A 201 17.05 7.47 1.58
C ASN A 201 16.12 6.94 0.48
N MET A 202 16.26 5.66 0.11
CA MET A 202 15.38 5.05 -0.89
C MET A 202 13.95 4.89 -0.41
N TRP A 203 13.76 4.62 0.89
CA TRP A 203 12.44 4.59 1.52
C TRP A 203 11.78 5.97 1.50
N LEU A 204 12.51 7.02 1.90
CA LEU A 204 12.03 8.40 1.87
C LEU A 204 11.57 8.81 0.47
N LEU A 205 12.38 8.52 -0.55
CA LEU A 205 12.03 8.82 -1.94
C LEU A 205 10.83 8.01 -2.45
N ASP A 206 10.65 6.76 -1.99
CA ASP A 206 9.46 5.98 -2.30
C ASP A 206 8.20 6.59 -1.68
N CYS A 207 8.27 7.00 -0.41
CA CYS A 207 7.17 7.65 0.30
C CYS A 207 6.82 9.02 -0.30
N LEU A 208 7.82 9.88 -0.53
CA LEU A 208 7.63 11.19 -1.15
C LEU A 208 7.11 11.06 -2.58
N GLY A 209 7.64 10.12 -3.35
CA GLY A 209 7.17 9.82 -4.70
C GLY A 209 5.68 9.51 -4.75
N LYS A 210 5.12 8.84 -3.74
CA LYS A 210 3.67 8.56 -3.62
C LYS A 210 2.85 9.71 -3.04
N ALA A 211 3.45 10.53 -2.18
CA ALA A 211 2.77 11.62 -1.51
C ALA A 211 2.66 12.89 -2.38
N MET A 212 3.49 13.01 -3.41
CA MET A 212 3.49 14.17 -4.31
C MET A 212 2.26 14.18 -5.23
N PRO A 213 1.52 15.31 -5.36
CA PRO A 213 0.40 15.44 -6.28
C PRO A 213 0.80 15.11 -7.73
N GLY A 214 0.04 14.23 -8.40
CA GLY A 214 0.28 13.80 -9.79
C GLY A 214 1.12 12.52 -9.95
N SER A 215 1.50 11.86 -8.85
CA SER A 215 2.17 10.56 -8.85
C SER A 215 1.22 9.36 -8.98
N ALA A 216 -0.03 9.52 -8.55
CA ALA A 216 -1.12 8.63 -8.92
C ALA A 216 -1.49 8.89 -10.39
N PRO A 217 -1.75 7.86 -11.21
CA PRO A 217 -2.17 8.07 -12.59
C PRO A 217 -3.44 8.90 -12.61
N ASP A 218 -3.46 9.99 -13.38
CA ASP A 218 -4.66 10.83 -13.55
C ASP A 218 -5.84 9.92 -13.88
N MET A 219 -6.84 9.90 -13.00
CA MET A 219 -8.03 9.08 -13.22
C MET A 219 -9.01 9.85 -14.09
N VAL A 220 -9.51 9.20 -15.12
CA VAL A 220 -10.58 9.73 -15.98
C VAL A 220 -11.82 8.87 -15.87
N ASN A 221 -13.00 9.47 -15.97
CA ASN A 221 -14.25 8.70 -16.01
C ASN A 221 -14.43 8.01 -17.39
N ALA A 222 -15.56 7.29 -17.55
CA ALA A 222 -15.91 6.62 -18.82
C ALA A 222 -16.05 7.56 -20.04
N ASP A 223 -16.26 8.86 -19.80
CA ASP A 223 -16.38 9.89 -20.84
C ASP A 223 -15.02 10.53 -21.19
N GLY A 224 -13.97 10.24 -20.42
CA GLY A 224 -12.63 10.81 -20.56
C GLY A 224 -12.40 12.11 -19.77
N ASP A 225 -13.35 12.52 -18.92
CA ASP A 225 -13.21 13.69 -18.05
C ASP A 225 -12.36 13.38 -16.82
N ASP A 226 -11.69 14.37 -16.25
CA ASP A 226 -10.97 14.23 -14.98
C ASP A 226 -11.92 13.82 -13.84
N LEU A 227 -11.48 12.85 -13.03
CA LEU A 227 -12.28 12.26 -11.98
C LEU A 227 -12.39 13.19 -10.77
N VAL A 228 -13.55 13.83 -10.62
CA VAL A 228 -13.90 14.69 -9.48
C VAL A 228 -15.32 14.33 -9.05
N PHE A 229 -15.51 13.91 -7.81
CA PHE A 229 -16.82 13.50 -7.33
C PHE A 229 -17.65 14.71 -6.94
N HIS A 230 -18.88 14.77 -7.45
CA HIS A 230 -19.86 15.77 -7.07
C HIS A 230 -21.05 15.09 -6.40
N ARG A 231 -21.36 15.52 -5.19
CA ARG A 231 -22.59 15.13 -4.47
C ARG A 231 -23.58 16.28 -4.59
N ILE A 232 -24.64 16.08 -5.37
CA ILE A 232 -25.68 17.07 -5.62
C ILE A 232 -26.89 16.72 -4.78
N VAL A 233 -27.28 17.61 -3.88
CA VAL A 233 -28.41 17.43 -2.98
C VAL A 233 -29.55 18.33 -3.41
N PHE A 234 -30.68 17.72 -3.79
CA PHE A 234 -31.95 18.37 -4.08
C PHE A 234 -32.90 18.21 -2.87
N PRO A 235 -33.14 19.27 -2.09
CA PRO A 235 -34.15 19.23 -1.04
C PRO A 235 -35.55 19.06 -1.63
N LEU A 236 -36.39 18.18 -1.07
CA LEU A 236 -37.78 18.06 -1.51
C LEU A 236 -38.57 19.31 -1.14
N ALA A 237 -39.35 19.83 -2.09
CA ALA A 237 -40.19 21.00 -1.86
C ALA A 237 -41.25 20.74 -0.76
N LYS A 238 -41.75 21.83 -0.16
CA LYS A 238 -42.70 21.75 0.95
C LYS A 238 -44.00 21.06 0.48
N GLY A 239 -44.41 20.01 1.20
CA GLY A 239 -45.63 19.25 0.88
C GLY A 239 -45.43 18.09 -0.11
N VAL A 240 -44.24 17.93 -0.69
CA VAL A 240 -43.92 16.77 -1.54
C VAL A 240 -43.75 15.52 -0.68
N VAL A 241 -44.45 14.45 -1.07
CA VAL A 241 -44.43 13.14 -0.42
C VAL A 241 -43.46 12.23 -1.18
N GLY A 242 -42.55 11.53 -0.49
CA GLY A 242 -41.53 10.68 -1.12
C GLY A 242 -42.11 9.67 -2.13
N LYS A 243 -43.27 9.06 -1.83
CA LYS A 243 -43.94 8.12 -2.74
C LYS A 243 -44.35 8.71 -4.09
N SER A 244 -44.71 10.00 -4.16
CA SER A 244 -45.02 10.63 -5.45
C SER A 244 -43.76 10.92 -6.25
N LEU A 245 -42.65 11.22 -5.57
CA LEU A 245 -41.35 11.43 -6.20
C LEU A 245 -40.79 10.11 -6.77
N ILE A 246 -40.84 9.03 -5.99
CA ILE A 246 -40.47 7.66 -6.42
C ILE A 246 -41.19 7.28 -7.71
N ARG A 247 -42.51 7.50 -7.78
CA ARG A 247 -43.30 7.20 -8.99
C ARG A 247 -42.79 7.97 -10.22
N ARG A 248 -42.35 9.21 -10.03
CA ARG A 248 -41.84 10.06 -11.10
C ARG A 248 -40.43 9.66 -11.54
N LEU A 249 -39.59 9.22 -10.61
CA LEU A 249 -38.26 8.66 -10.90
C LEU A 249 -38.40 7.33 -11.64
N ASN A 250 -39.27 6.43 -11.19
CA ASN A 250 -39.56 5.15 -11.87
C ASN A 250 -40.15 5.31 -13.29
N ALA A 251 -40.69 6.49 -13.62
CA ALA A 251 -41.19 6.79 -14.96
C ALA A 251 -40.09 7.29 -15.92
N ALA A 252 -38.89 7.60 -15.41
CA ALA A 252 -37.77 8.06 -16.22
C ALA A 252 -37.09 6.86 -16.89
N GLN A 253 -37.12 6.80 -18.23
CA GLN A 253 -36.50 5.70 -18.99
C GLN A 253 -34.97 5.63 -18.89
N TRP A 254 -34.34 6.66 -18.32
CA TRP A 254 -32.89 6.76 -18.12
C TRP A 254 -32.46 6.42 -16.68
N LEU A 255 -33.43 6.10 -15.80
CA LEU A 255 -33.17 5.56 -14.46
C LEU A 255 -33.57 4.10 -14.41
N GLU A 256 -32.67 3.27 -13.92
CA GLU A 256 -32.93 1.88 -13.59
C GLU A 256 -33.04 1.74 -12.06
N PRO A 257 -34.20 1.36 -11.51
CA PRO A 257 -34.34 1.14 -10.07
C PRO A 257 -33.46 -0.02 -9.60
N ALA A 258 -32.62 0.22 -8.60
CA ALA A 258 -31.86 -0.84 -7.92
C ALA A 258 -32.48 -1.21 -6.56
N SER A 259 -33.14 -0.24 -5.89
CA SER A 259 -33.92 -0.47 -4.67
C SER A 259 -35.16 0.45 -4.62
N ASP A 260 -35.92 0.40 -3.52
CA ASP A 260 -37.10 1.27 -3.31
C ASP A 260 -36.76 2.77 -3.20
N SER A 261 -35.49 3.08 -2.94
CA SER A 261 -34.98 4.45 -2.77
C SER A 261 -33.69 4.74 -3.56
N PHE A 262 -33.23 3.82 -4.40
CA PHE A 262 -31.99 3.97 -5.16
C PHE A 262 -32.15 3.61 -6.64
N TRP A 263 -31.56 4.43 -7.52
CA TRP A 263 -31.58 4.26 -8.96
C TRP A 263 -30.19 4.44 -9.57
N ASN A 264 -29.87 3.58 -10.53
CA ASN A 264 -28.73 3.75 -11.43
C ASN A 264 -29.17 4.60 -12.62
N TRP A 265 -28.55 5.76 -12.81
CA TRP A 265 -28.74 6.56 -14.00
C TRP A 265 -27.82 6.04 -15.10
N LEU A 266 -28.38 5.48 -16.16
CA LEU A 266 -27.61 4.89 -17.26
C LEU A 266 -27.12 5.95 -18.24
N ALA A 267 -25.89 5.79 -18.73
CA ALA A 267 -25.40 6.59 -19.84
C ALA A 267 -26.14 6.20 -21.14
N PRO A 268 -26.46 7.15 -22.03
CA PRO A 268 -27.01 6.82 -23.34
C PRO A 268 -26.06 5.87 -24.08
N ALA A 269 -26.60 4.80 -24.69
CA ALA A 269 -25.84 3.86 -25.49
C ALA A 269 -25.25 4.55 -26.74
N THR A 270 -24.13 5.25 -26.54
CA THR A 270 -23.35 5.83 -27.63
C THR A 270 -22.45 4.72 -28.18
N LYS A 271 -22.68 4.39 -29.46
CA LYS A 271 -21.92 3.38 -30.19
C LYS A 271 -20.41 3.63 -30.02
N ASN A 272 -19.71 2.64 -29.49
CA ASN A 272 -18.28 2.38 -29.69
C ASN A 272 -17.35 3.60 -29.55
N LYS A 273 -17.24 4.18 -28.36
CA LYS A 273 -15.94 4.72 -27.95
C LYS A 273 -15.31 3.72 -27.00
N LYS A 274 -14.30 2.97 -27.50
CA LYS A 274 -13.34 2.31 -26.60
C LYS A 274 -12.85 3.39 -25.63
N PRO A 275 -12.79 3.15 -24.31
CA PRO A 275 -12.15 4.08 -23.40
C PRO A 275 -10.75 4.33 -23.94
N GLN A 276 -10.53 5.53 -24.44
CA GLN A 276 -9.25 5.91 -24.99
C GLN A 276 -8.36 6.09 -23.78
N ALA A 277 -7.58 5.07 -23.44
CA ALA A 277 -6.49 5.20 -22.50
C ALA A 277 -5.52 6.24 -23.08
N THR A 278 -5.74 7.50 -22.73
CA THR A 278 -4.77 8.56 -22.96
C THR A 278 -3.52 8.13 -22.20
N LYS A 279 -2.35 8.10 -22.86
CA LYS A 279 -1.09 7.68 -22.25
C LYS A 279 -0.94 8.32 -20.85
N GLY A 280 -0.91 7.48 -19.81
CA GLY A 280 -0.72 7.92 -18.42
C GLY A 280 -2.00 8.07 -17.57
N LYS A 281 -3.21 8.02 -18.17
CA LYS A 281 -4.48 8.15 -17.43
C LYS A 281 -5.19 6.80 -17.24
N ARG A 282 -5.72 6.53 -16.03
CA ARG A 282 -6.46 5.29 -15.70
C ARG A 282 -7.97 5.55 -15.73
N ALA A 283 -8.75 4.68 -16.38
CA ALA A 283 -10.19 4.86 -16.48
C ALA A 283 -10.92 4.29 -15.24
N PHE A 284 -11.76 5.11 -14.61
CA PHE A 284 -12.70 4.72 -13.55
C PHE A 284 -14.10 4.59 -14.17
N VAL A 285 -14.56 3.34 -14.35
CA VAL A 285 -15.83 3.05 -15.03
C VAL A 285 -16.68 2.16 -14.12
N THR A 286 -17.83 2.69 -13.70
CA THR A 286 -18.89 1.91 -13.06
C THR A 286 -19.83 1.40 -14.15
N THR A 287 -20.09 0.10 -14.20
CA THR A 287 -21.02 -0.53 -15.15
C THR A 287 -22.06 -1.35 -14.42
N MET A 288 -23.24 -1.51 -15.02
CA MET A 288 -24.22 -2.54 -14.65
C MET A 288 -23.68 -3.94 -15.01
N ASP A 289 -24.36 -5.00 -14.54
CA ASP A 289 -24.01 -6.40 -14.81
C ASP A 289 -23.98 -6.74 -16.32
N ASP A 290 -24.75 -6.01 -17.13
CA ASP A 290 -24.79 -6.14 -18.59
C ASP A 290 -23.69 -5.34 -19.32
N GLY A 291 -22.82 -4.66 -18.56
CA GLY A 291 -21.75 -3.81 -19.06
C GLY A 291 -22.17 -2.38 -19.41
N THR A 292 -23.42 -1.99 -19.17
CA THR A 292 -23.90 -0.63 -19.44
C THR A 292 -23.25 0.37 -18.49
N PRO A 293 -22.57 1.42 -18.98
CA PRO A 293 -21.94 2.41 -18.10
C PRO A 293 -22.98 3.21 -17.28
N VAL A 294 -22.69 3.35 -15.99
CA VAL A 294 -23.48 4.18 -15.08
C VAL A 294 -22.99 5.63 -15.20
N PHE A 295 -23.94 6.53 -15.48
CA PHE A 295 -23.74 7.97 -15.56
C PHE A 295 -23.71 8.61 -14.16
N ALA A 296 -24.68 8.25 -13.31
CA ALA A 296 -24.84 8.77 -11.95
C ALA A 296 -25.54 7.75 -11.05
N ASN A 297 -25.33 7.88 -9.74
CA ASN A 297 -26.16 7.21 -8.73
C ASN A 297 -27.18 8.21 -8.18
N VAL A 298 -28.42 7.78 -8.01
CA VAL A 298 -29.52 8.62 -7.50
C VAL A 298 -30.15 7.94 -6.29
N GLU A 299 -30.23 8.65 -5.17
CA GLU A 299 -30.73 8.12 -3.90
C GLU A 299 -31.74 9.08 -3.27
N LEU A 300 -32.87 8.56 -2.78
CA LEU A 300 -33.83 9.31 -1.98
C LEU A 300 -33.61 9.03 -0.48
N ALA A 301 -32.80 9.86 0.17
CA ALA A 301 -32.56 9.80 1.61
C ALA A 301 -33.46 10.81 2.37
N GLY A 302 -34.53 10.30 2.99
CA GLY A 302 -35.45 11.11 3.79
C GLY A 302 -36.16 12.20 2.98
N ARG A 303 -35.78 13.48 3.19
CA ARG A 303 -36.33 14.64 2.45
C ARG A 303 -35.34 15.24 1.44
N LYS A 304 -34.35 14.47 1.02
CA LYS A 304 -33.31 14.88 0.06
C LYS A 304 -33.21 13.84 -1.04
N LEU A 305 -33.20 14.29 -2.28
CA LEU A 305 -32.76 13.48 -3.41
C LEU A 305 -31.29 13.81 -3.65
N ILE A 306 -30.43 12.80 -3.62
CA ILE A 306 -29.00 12.92 -3.79
C ILE A 306 -28.64 12.34 -5.14
N VAL A 307 -27.81 13.05 -5.90
CA VAL A 307 -27.25 12.59 -7.17
C VAL A 307 -25.74 12.66 -7.07
N GLU A 308 -25.08 11.52 -7.27
CA GLU A 308 -23.62 11.41 -7.23
C GLU A 308 -23.07 11.14 -8.62
N VAL A 309 -22.12 11.97 -9.03
CA VAL A 309 -21.43 11.90 -10.32
C VAL A 309 -19.94 12.10 -10.13
N ASN A 310 -19.15 11.76 -11.14
CA ASN A 310 -17.70 11.72 -11.05
C ASN A 310 -16.98 12.68 -12.03
N SER A 311 -17.68 13.70 -12.54
CA SER A 311 -17.06 14.86 -13.20
C SER A 311 -17.94 16.12 -13.09
N ALA A 312 -17.33 17.30 -13.22
CA ALA A 312 -18.05 18.59 -13.23
C ALA A 312 -19.05 18.68 -14.40
N ALA A 313 -18.67 18.18 -15.58
CA ALA A 313 -19.56 18.15 -16.75
C ALA A 313 -20.79 17.25 -16.51
N ARG A 314 -20.61 16.10 -15.84
CA ARG A 314 -21.73 15.26 -15.40
C ARG A 314 -22.59 15.96 -14.35
N ALA A 315 -22.00 16.76 -13.48
CA ALA A 315 -22.73 17.49 -12.44
C ALA A 315 -23.68 18.56 -13.01
N GLU A 316 -23.21 19.36 -13.97
CA GLU A 316 -24.05 20.35 -14.66
C GLU A 316 -25.22 19.69 -15.41
N ARG A 317 -24.93 18.57 -16.09
CA ARG A 317 -25.95 17.76 -16.77
C ARG A 317 -26.96 17.18 -15.81
N ALA A 318 -26.50 16.63 -14.68
CA ALA A 318 -27.35 16.08 -13.63
C ALA A 318 -28.26 17.16 -13.02
N ILE A 319 -27.72 18.35 -12.73
CA ILE A 319 -28.48 19.49 -12.21
C ILE A 319 -29.61 19.88 -13.16
N THR A 320 -29.27 20.04 -14.44
CA THR A 320 -30.22 20.49 -15.47
C THR A 320 -31.32 19.45 -15.68
N GLN A 321 -30.94 18.20 -15.98
CA GLN A 321 -31.91 17.16 -16.34
C GLN A 321 -32.78 16.74 -15.15
N MET A 322 -32.24 16.68 -13.94
CA MET A 322 -33.03 16.37 -12.75
C MET A 322 -33.97 17.52 -12.38
N GLY A 323 -33.51 18.77 -12.53
CA GLY A 323 -34.33 19.97 -12.35
C GLY A 323 -35.51 20.03 -13.34
N GLU A 324 -35.26 19.76 -14.62
CA GLU A 324 -36.30 19.71 -15.65
C GLU A 324 -37.30 18.58 -15.42
N TRP A 325 -36.83 17.38 -15.05
CA TRP A 325 -37.69 16.21 -14.85
C TRP A 325 -38.58 16.32 -13.61
N LEU A 326 -38.01 16.82 -12.51
CA LEU A 326 -38.70 16.90 -11.23
C LEU A 326 -39.45 18.22 -11.02
N GLY A 327 -39.04 19.31 -11.67
CA GLY A 327 -39.65 20.62 -11.58
C GLY A 327 -39.87 21.05 -10.12
N ASP A 328 -41.08 21.52 -9.81
CA ASP A 328 -41.47 22.02 -8.49
C ASP A 328 -41.44 20.96 -7.36
N CYS A 329 -41.10 19.70 -7.65
CA CYS A 329 -40.96 18.67 -6.63
C CYS A 329 -39.68 18.83 -5.78
N VAL A 330 -38.69 19.55 -6.30
CA VAL A 330 -37.39 19.78 -5.66
C VAL A 330 -37.06 21.26 -5.62
N SER A 331 -36.37 21.68 -4.57
CA SER A 331 -35.83 23.02 -4.42
C SER A 331 -34.46 23.14 -5.10
N ALA A 332 -33.89 24.35 -5.11
CA ALA A 332 -32.57 24.62 -5.64
C ALA A 332 -31.52 23.61 -5.11
N PRO A 333 -30.71 23.00 -6.00
CA PRO A 333 -29.71 22.01 -5.59
C PRO A 333 -28.53 22.66 -4.89
N MET A 334 -27.90 21.88 -4.02
CA MET A 334 -26.59 22.18 -3.44
C MET A 334 -25.58 21.17 -3.96
N ALA A 335 -24.47 21.62 -4.53
CA ALA A 335 -23.41 20.74 -5.02
C ALA A 335 -22.19 20.85 -4.10
N GLU A 336 -21.70 19.70 -3.65
CA GLU A 336 -20.45 19.56 -2.92
C GLU A 336 -19.45 18.87 -3.85
N ILE A 337 -18.23 19.41 -3.94
CA ILE A 337 -17.14 18.85 -4.74
C ILE A 337 -16.20 18.10 -3.79
N ARG A 338 -15.90 16.85 -4.12
CA ARG A 338 -15.01 15.98 -3.35
C ARG A 338 -13.93 15.40 -4.24
N THR A 339 -12.69 15.38 -3.75
CA THR A 339 -11.58 14.71 -4.45
C THR A 339 -11.66 13.20 -4.23
N LEU A 340 -10.97 12.43 -5.09
CA LEU A 340 -10.86 10.98 -4.93
C LEU A 340 -10.31 10.61 -3.53
N ASP A 341 -9.28 11.33 -3.08
CA ASP A 341 -8.67 11.12 -1.76
C ASP A 341 -9.62 11.38 -0.59
N GLN A 342 -10.52 12.36 -0.73
CA GLN A 342 -11.55 12.64 0.29
C GLN A 342 -12.64 11.58 0.32
N VAL A 343 -13.02 11.03 -0.84
CA VAL A 343 -14.01 9.96 -0.93
C VAL A 343 -13.45 8.65 -0.38
N THR A 344 -12.21 8.30 -0.71
CA THR A 344 -11.54 7.11 -0.17
C THR A 344 -11.27 7.22 1.33
N ALA A 345 -10.92 8.41 1.83
CA ALA A 345 -10.77 8.67 3.26
C ALA A 345 -12.11 8.61 4.02
N ASP A 346 -13.21 9.13 3.45
CA ASP A 346 -14.55 9.05 4.04
C ASP A 346 -15.10 7.61 4.03
N ASP A 347 -14.87 6.83 2.97
CA ASP A 347 -15.26 5.41 2.91
C ASP A 347 -14.46 4.56 3.90
N ALA A 348 -13.17 4.85 4.08
CA ALA A 348 -12.35 4.21 5.12
C ALA A 348 -12.78 4.60 6.55
N ALA A 349 -13.33 5.81 6.73
CA ALA A 349 -13.82 6.33 8.02
C ALA A 349 -15.29 5.96 8.31
N ARG A 350 -16.04 5.53 7.29
CA ARG A 350 -17.42 5.05 7.46
C ARG A 350 -17.41 3.62 8.00
N THR A 351 -17.97 3.45 9.20
CA THR A 351 -18.51 2.14 9.58
C THR A 351 -19.60 1.79 8.57
N PRO A 352 -19.63 0.58 7.97
CA PRO A 352 -20.67 0.23 7.01
C PRO A 352 -22.03 0.29 7.70
N GLN A 353 -22.78 1.36 7.43
CA GLN A 353 -24.18 1.50 7.79
C GLN A 353 -24.95 1.93 6.54
N ASP A 354 -25.87 1.02 6.17
CA ASP A 354 -26.96 1.08 5.19
C ASP A 354 -26.54 0.96 3.70
N GLU A 355 -26.87 -0.08 2.93
CA GLU A 355 -27.86 -1.16 3.02
C GLU A 355 -27.17 -2.53 3.22
N ALA A 356 -27.44 -3.22 4.33
CA ALA A 356 -27.10 -4.64 4.40
C ALA A 356 -28.00 -5.38 3.39
N LEU A 357 -27.42 -5.90 2.30
CA LEU A 357 -28.00 -7.06 1.65
C LEU A 357 -28.32 -8.07 2.77
N ASP A 358 -29.54 -8.59 2.82
CA ASP A 358 -29.98 -9.58 3.83
C ASP A 358 -29.36 -10.95 3.54
N ILE A 359 -28.05 -10.94 3.28
CA ILE A 359 -27.20 -12.08 3.01
C ILE A 359 -26.33 -12.21 4.26
N PRO A 360 -26.45 -13.31 5.01
CA PRO A 360 -25.57 -13.59 6.13
C PRO A 360 -24.09 -13.43 5.73
N PRO A 361 -23.21 -12.89 6.59
CA PRO A 361 -21.81 -12.63 6.24
C PRO A 361 -21.07 -13.86 5.66
N HIS A 362 -21.39 -15.05 6.16
CA HIS A 362 -20.82 -16.31 5.64
C HIS A 362 -21.33 -16.68 4.25
N GLU A 363 -22.56 -16.32 3.90
CA GLU A 363 -23.09 -16.52 2.54
C GLU A 363 -22.48 -15.51 1.57
N MET A 364 -22.30 -14.25 2.01
CA MET A 364 -21.60 -13.23 1.23
C MET A 364 -20.16 -13.65 0.94
N GLU A 365 -19.45 -14.11 1.97
CA GLU A 365 -18.08 -14.63 1.84
C GLU A 365 -18.01 -15.77 0.83
N ARG A 366 -18.89 -16.78 0.97
CA ARG A 366 -18.97 -17.89 0.01
C ARG A 366 -19.25 -17.42 -1.41
N ILE A 367 -20.19 -16.49 -1.61
CA ILE A 367 -20.54 -15.97 -2.94
C ILE A 367 -19.34 -15.25 -3.58
N VAL A 368 -18.66 -14.39 -2.81
CA VAL A 368 -17.47 -13.66 -3.27
C VAL A 368 -16.34 -14.64 -3.58
N HIS A 369 -16.08 -15.63 -2.71
CA HIS A 369 -15.06 -16.65 -2.94
C HIS A 369 -15.36 -17.49 -4.18
N ASP A 370 -16.61 -17.95 -4.36
CA ASP A 370 -17.02 -18.71 -5.55
C ASP A 370 -16.84 -17.87 -6.83
N MET A 371 -17.15 -16.57 -6.77
CA MET A 371 -16.93 -15.64 -7.87
C MET A 371 -15.45 -15.46 -8.17
N LEU A 372 -14.61 -15.23 -7.15
CA LEU A 372 -13.16 -15.07 -7.29
C LEU A 372 -12.52 -16.33 -7.85
N THR A 373 -12.91 -17.52 -7.39
CA THR A 373 -12.41 -18.78 -7.94
C THR A 373 -12.72 -18.90 -9.43
N ARG A 374 -13.94 -18.57 -9.86
CA ARG A 374 -14.28 -18.57 -11.30
C ARG A 374 -13.46 -17.57 -12.08
N GLU A 375 -13.31 -16.34 -11.58
CA GLU A 375 -12.59 -15.28 -12.28
C GLU A 375 -11.08 -15.57 -12.37
N TYR A 376 -10.46 -16.01 -11.29
CA TYR A 376 -9.05 -16.39 -11.28
C TYR A 376 -8.80 -17.64 -12.13
N THR A 377 -9.71 -18.62 -12.14
CA THR A 377 -9.59 -19.80 -13.02
C THR A 377 -9.53 -19.37 -14.49
N LYS A 378 -10.41 -18.44 -14.88
CA LYS A 378 -10.40 -17.85 -16.22
C LYS A 378 -9.13 -17.04 -16.50
N THR A 379 -8.68 -16.26 -15.53
CA THR A 379 -7.45 -15.46 -15.60
C THR A 379 -6.21 -16.32 -15.88
N LEU A 380 -6.15 -17.56 -15.38
CA LEU A 380 -5.03 -18.48 -15.64
C LEU A 380 -4.88 -18.85 -17.14
N ASP A 381 -5.95 -18.74 -17.91
CA ASP A 381 -5.99 -18.98 -19.37
C ASP A 381 -5.93 -17.69 -20.21
N GLU A 382 -5.99 -16.52 -19.57
CA GLU A 382 -6.07 -15.24 -20.28
C GLU A 382 -4.76 -14.46 -20.23
N PRO A 383 -4.46 -13.65 -21.27
CA PRO A 383 -3.29 -12.77 -21.27
C PRO A 383 -3.35 -11.74 -20.13
N VAL A 384 -2.42 -11.84 -19.18
CA VAL A 384 -2.33 -10.89 -18.06
C VAL A 384 -1.33 -9.78 -18.41
N PRO A 385 -1.72 -8.48 -18.36
CA PRO A 385 -0.82 -7.36 -18.67
C PRO A 385 0.46 -7.36 -17.84
N ALA A 386 0.37 -7.61 -16.53
CA ALA A 386 1.51 -7.71 -15.61
C ALA A 386 2.51 -8.82 -16.02
N LEU A 387 2.04 -9.82 -16.77
CA LEU A 387 2.84 -10.94 -17.28
C LEU A 387 3.23 -10.76 -18.75
N SER A 388 3.39 -9.51 -19.20
CA SER A 388 3.73 -9.18 -20.60
C SER A 388 2.70 -9.73 -21.60
N HIS A 389 1.41 -9.70 -21.24
CA HIS A 389 0.31 -10.23 -22.04
C HIS A 389 0.46 -11.72 -22.38
N LYS A 390 1.08 -12.50 -21.50
CA LYS A 390 1.10 -13.96 -21.57
C LYS A 390 0.18 -14.55 -20.51
N THR A 391 -0.26 -15.79 -20.72
CA THR A 391 -1.10 -16.50 -19.75
C THR A 391 -0.24 -17.08 -18.62
N PRO A 392 -0.73 -17.10 -17.37
CA PRO A 392 -0.04 -17.71 -16.24
C PRO A 392 0.38 -19.17 -16.50
N ARG A 393 -0.53 -19.99 -17.04
CA ARG A 393 -0.24 -21.42 -17.35
C ARG A 393 0.91 -21.58 -18.35
N VAL A 394 0.97 -20.74 -19.39
CA VAL A 394 2.06 -20.82 -20.37
C VAL A 394 3.40 -20.40 -19.76
N LEU A 395 3.42 -19.36 -18.92
CA LEU A 395 4.66 -18.91 -18.29
C LEU A 395 5.19 -19.90 -17.24
N ALA A 396 4.30 -20.53 -16.48
CA ALA A 396 4.66 -21.53 -15.46
C ALA A 396 5.43 -22.73 -16.04
N CYS A 397 5.32 -23.00 -17.34
CA CYS A 397 6.08 -24.05 -18.02
C CYS A 397 7.58 -23.75 -18.23
N THR A 398 8.04 -22.53 -17.95
CA THR A 398 9.44 -22.12 -18.19
C THR A 398 10.12 -21.69 -16.89
N LYS A 399 11.41 -21.99 -16.72
CA LYS A 399 12.15 -21.62 -15.50
C LYS A 399 12.04 -20.12 -15.17
N ALA A 400 12.22 -19.25 -16.17
CA ALA A 400 12.11 -17.81 -15.98
C ALA A 400 10.65 -17.34 -15.79
N GLY A 401 9.69 -17.99 -16.45
CA GLY A 401 8.28 -17.64 -16.31
C GLY A 401 7.68 -18.06 -14.97
N ARG A 402 8.13 -19.17 -14.37
CA ARG A 402 7.74 -19.60 -13.01
C ARG A 402 7.95 -18.50 -11.98
N VAL A 403 9.12 -17.85 -12.01
CA VAL A 403 9.45 -16.74 -11.10
C VAL A 403 8.48 -15.57 -11.30
N LYS A 404 8.26 -15.15 -12.56
CA LYS A 404 7.33 -14.05 -12.87
C LYS A 404 5.89 -14.34 -12.43
N VAL A 405 5.44 -15.59 -12.60
CA VAL A 405 4.10 -15.99 -12.17
C VAL A 405 4.01 -16.06 -10.65
N ALA A 406 5.05 -16.55 -9.97
CA ALA A 406 5.11 -16.52 -8.51
C ALA A 406 5.06 -15.09 -7.96
N ASP A 407 5.81 -14.14 -8.54
CA ASP A 407 5.77 -12.73 -8.13
C ASP A 407 4.39 -12.11 -8.35
N TRP A 408 3.72 -12.46 -9.45
CA TRP A 408 2.34 -12.05 -9.72
C TRP A 408 1.34 -12.64 -8.73
N LEU A 409 1.48 -13.91 -8.34
CA LEU A 409 0.65 -14.54 -7.31
C LEU A 409 0.86 -13.89 -5.94
N LYS A 410 2.11 -13.58 -5.57
CA LYS A 410 2.42 -12.83 -4.34
C LYS A 410 1.79 -11.43 -4.37
N TYR A 411 1.82 -10.75 -5.52
CA TYR A 411 1.21 -9.43 -5.68
C TYR A 411 -0.31 -9.46 -5.44
N ILE A 412 -1.04 -10.43 -6.02
CA ILE A 412 -2.49 -10.52 -5.82
C ILE A 412 -2.84 -10.95 -4.39
N GLU A 413 -2.09 -11.90 -3.80
CA GLU A 413 -2.28 -12.32 -2.40
C GLU A 413 -2.04 -11.16 -1.43
N ASN A 414 -1.00 -10.37 -1.66
CA ASN A 414 -0.67 -9.20 -0.84
C ASN A 414 -1.76 -8.13 -0.92
N GLY A 415 -2.26 -7.85 -2.13
CA GLY A 415 -3.34 -6.90 -2.35
C GLY A 415 -4.63 -7.31 -1.64
N ALA A 416 -5.01 -8.59 -1.76
CA ALA A 416 -6.18 -9.13 -1.08
C ALA A 416 -6.03 -9.07 0.45
N ALA A 417 -4.89 -9.51 0.99
CA ALA A 417 -4.65 -9.50 2.43
C ALA A 417 -4.72 -8.09 3.05
N LYS A 418 -4.39 -7.05 2.28
CA LYS A 418 -4.48 -5.64 2.72
C LYS A 418 -5.91 -5.12 2.86
N SER A 419 -6.90 -5.75 2.24
CA SER A 419 -8.32 -5.42 2.48
C SER A 419 -8.76 -5.75 3.91
N GLY A 420 -8.00 -6.59 4.63
CA GLY A 420 -8.29 -6.99 6.00
C GLY A 420 -9.31 -8.13 6.10
N THR A 421 -9.39 -8.75 7.27
CA THR A 421 -10.18 -9.98 7.49
C THR A 421 -11.69 -9.76 7.58
N ALA A 422 -12.14 -8.50 7.62
CA ALA A 422 -13.55 -8.15 7.56
C ALA A 422 -14.10 -8.11 6.12
N ASP A 423 -13.22 -7.99 5.12
CA ASP A 423 -13.55 -8.05 3.71
C ASP A 423 -13.43 -9.51 3.22
N PRO A 424 -14.47 -10.09 2.60
CA PRO A 424 -14.38 -11.41 1.95
C PRO A 424 -13.20 -11.58 0.99
N MET A 425 -12.74 -10.50 0.35
CA MET A 425 -11.52 -10.51 -0.47
C MET A 425 -10.28 -10.86 0.37
N GLY A 426 -10.18 -10.35 1.59
CA GLY A 426 -9.03 -10.55 2.47
C GLY A 426 -8.94 -11.93 3.10
N THR A 427 -10.03 -12.71 3.08
CA THR A 427 -10.05 -14.10 3.57
C THR A 427 -9.94 -15.15 2.45
N TYR A 428 -9.84 -14.72 1.19
CA TYR A 428 -9.78 -15.64 0.04
C TYR A 428 -8.45 -16.42 -0.01
N ASP A 429 -8.55 -17.74 -0.16
CA ASP A 429 -7.37 -18.61 -0.23
C ASP A 429 -6.90 -18.82 -1.67
N PHE A 430 -5.72 -18.29 -1.98
CA PHE A 430 -5.06 -18.41 -3.28
C PHE A 430 -4.21 -19.69 -3.42
N THR A 431 -4.12 -20.55 -2.39
CA THR A 431 -3.29 -21.77 -2.39
C THR A 431 -3.50 -22.64 -3.62
N TRP A 432 -4.76 -22.79 -4.06
CA TRP A 432 -5.10 -23.61 -5.22
C TRP A 432 -4.44 -23.13 -6.52
N MET A 433 -4.21 -21.82 -6.70
CA MET A 433 -3.54 -21.29 -7.88
C MET A 433 -2.07 -21.71 -7.93
N TRP A 434 -1.40 -21.71 -6.78
CA TRP A 434 -0.03 -22.18 -6.66
C TRP A 434 0.10 -23.67 -6.97
N GLU A 435 -0.82 -24.48 -6.44
CA GLU A 435 -0.86 -25.92 -6.69
C GLU A 435 -1.14 -26.24 -8.15
N GLU A 436 -2.14 -25.58 -8.74
CA GLU A 436 -2.52 -25.79 -10.13
C GLU A 436 -1.39 -25.42 -11.12
N LEU A 437 -0.67 -24.34 -10.82
CA LEU A 437 0.47 -23.91 -11.63
C LEU A 437 1.77 -24.68 -11.31
N GLY A 438 1.76 -25.56 -10.31
CA GLY A 438 2.93 -26.33 -9.88
C GLY A 438 4.05 -25.44 -9.33
N LEU A 439 3.68 -24.37 -8.62
CA LEU A 439 4.56 -23.33 -8.07
C LEU A 439 4.61 -23.30 -6.54
N SER A 440 3.98 -24.25 -5.83
CA SER A 440 3.93 -24.25 -4.37
C SER A 440 5.30 -24.19 -3.70
N ASP A 441 6.37 -24.65 -4.36
CA ASP A 441 7.76 -24.55 -3.92
C ASP A 441 8.30 -23.10 -3.88
N LEU A 442 7.65 -22.18 -4.61
CA LEU A 442 7.98 -20.75 -4.68
C LEU A 442 7.13 -19.88 -3.75
N ARG A 443 6.12 -20.46 -3.09
CA ARG A 443 5.27 -19.75 -2.12
C ARG A 443 5.94 -19.69 -0.75
N ARG A 444 7.07 -18.98 -0.69
CA ARG A 444 7.89 -18.80 0.52
C ARG A 444 8.67 -17.50 0.48
#